data_AF-A0A559JQB4-F1
#
_entry.id   AF-A0A559JQB4-F1
#
_cell.length_a   1.000
_cell.length_b   1.000
_cell.length_c   1.000
_cell.angle_alpha   90.00
_cell.angle_beta   90.00
_cell.angle_gamma   90.00
#
_symmetry.space_group_name_H-M   'P 1'
#
loop_
_entity.id
_entity.type
_entity.pdbx_description
1 polymer ?
#
loop_
_entity_poly.entity_id
_entity_poly.type
_entity_poly.pdbx_seq_one_letter_code
_entity_poly.pdbx_strand_id
1 'polypeptide(L)'
;MDHTMNLKYFNRALRKYKKHVISEEQVQEILDEIKNDIDEKIQNKDKNDLVLCLRNAIGVHLEQNAKTKILNGEAAWELIEQEVFWLIQAIKSVPASKEVSARELGGLIGLSLLWDHQEIAELIYLYASNMLSKDREYYSEEKTHHVFMTCLYYKWKTGEMPPLFDILPEDHIYQRLMKNWYQTDQLAELLYEVCEFHIYSASDTPEKNNEILLFDHIPYDYYCIKLVREKEGLETPNIEHPLLQTALANIPTSSPGYNPETDEILQYVLRNEKVPDWQRIIR
;
A
#
# COMPACT_ATOMS: atom_id res chain seq x y z
N MET A 1 6.26 -20.75 -10.35
CA MET A 1 5.26 -20.33 -9.36
C MET A 1 4.08 -21.29 -9.42
N ASP A 2 3.62 -21.85 -8.31
CA ASP A 2 2.45 -22.76 -8.30
C ASP A 2 1.16 -21.95 -8.20
N HIS A 3 0.58 -21.66 -9.37
CA HIS A 3 -0.67 -20.92 -9.54
C HIS A 3 -1.82 -21.47 -8.67
N THR A 4 -1.96 -22.80 -8.60
CA THR A 4 -3.09 -23.43 -7.90
C THR A 4 -3.00 -23.21 -6.41
N MET A 5 -1.80 -23.21 -5.86
CA MET A 5 -1.55 -23.00 -4.44
C MET A 5 -1.78 -21.54 -4.02
N ASN A 6 -1.28 -20.57 -4.80
CA ASN A 6 -1.46 -19.14 -4.52
C ASN A 6 -2.94 -18.75 -4.53
N LEU A 7 -3.69 -19.21 -5.53
CA LEU A 7 -5.13 -18.95 -5.62
C LEU A 7 -5.91 -19.57 -4.46
N LYS A 8 -5.44 -20.70 -3.90
CA LYS A 8 -6.02 -21.31 -2.70
C LYS A 8 -5.79 -20.45 -1.45
N TYR A 9 -4.58 -19.89 -1.28
CA TYR A 9 -4.29 -18.98 -0.17
C TYR A 9 -5.11 -17.69 -0.27
N PHE A 10 -5.15 -17.10 -1.46
CA PHE A 10 -6.00 -15.95 -1.79
C PHE A 10 -7.46 -16.18 -1.37
N ASN A 11 -8.08 -17.25 -1.90
CA ASN A 11 -9.47 -17.58 -1.60
C ASN A 11 -9.71 -17.85 -0.11
N ARG A 12 -8.73 -18.42 0.60
CA ARG A 12 -8.81 -18.64 2.04
C ARG A 12 -8.78 -17.31 2.80
N ALA A 13 -7.91 -16.37 2.42
CA ALA A 13 -7.81 -15.05 3.02
C ALA A 13 -9.13 -14.27 2.84
N LEU A 14 -9.66 -14.22 1.60
CA LEU A 14 -10.95 -13.56 1.32
C LEU A 14 -12.11 -14.15 2.15
N ARG A 15 -12.15 -15.47 2.31
CA ARG A 15 -13.17 -16.14 3.15
C ARG A 15 -13.01 -15.79 4.63
N LYS A 16 -11.79 -15.54 5.10
CA LYS A 16 -11.52 -15.13 6.48
C LYS A 16 -12.07 -13.72 6.73
N TYR A 17 -11.74 -12.75 5.86
CA TYR A 17 -12.30 -11.40 5.95
C TYR A 17 -13.83 -11.40 5.95
N LYS A 18 -14.45 -12.10 5.00
CA LYS A 18 -15.93 -12.17 4.95
C LYS A 18 -16.59 -12.75 6.21
N LYS A 19 -15.90 -13.61 6.94
CA LYS A 19 -16.44 -14.27 8.14
C LYS A 19 -16.18 -13.50 9.44
N HIS A 20 -15.08 -12.75 9.50
CA HIS A 20 -14.64 -12.09 10.73
C HIS A 20 -15.13 -10.64 10.75
N VAL A 21 -16.41 -10.46 11.06
CA VAL A 21 -17.01 -9.14 11.24
C VAL A 21 -16.51 -8.53 12.54
N ILE A 22 -15.93 -7.33 12.46
CA ILE A 22 -15.49 -6.55 13.60
C ILE A 22 -16.67 -5.66 14.02
N SER A 23 -17.09 -5.76 15.29
CA SER A 23 -18.22 -4.98 15.78
C SER A 23 -17.83 -3.53 16.07
N GLU A 24 -18.81 -2.62 16.09
CA GLU A 24 -18.57 -1.22 16.48
C GLU A 24 -18.10 -1.10 17.94
N GLU A 25 -18.48 -2.03 18.82
CA GLU A 25 -17.96 -2.11 20.20
C GLU A 25 -16.46 -2.42 20.19
N GLN A 26 -16.01 -3.41 19.41
CA GLN A 26 -14.59 -3.73 19.26
C GLN A 26 -13.79 -2.57 18.64
N VAL A 27 -14.38 -1.86 17.68
CA VAL A 27 -13.77 -0.64 17.13
C VAL A 27 -13.59 0.39 18.25
N GLN A 28 -14.64 0.66 19.02
CA GLN A 28 -14.58 1.65 20.10
C GLN A 28 -13.53 1.27 21.17
N GLU A 29 -13.45 0.00 21.55
CA GLU A 29 -12.41 -0.50 22.47
C GLU A 29 -11.00 -0.18 21.97
N ILE A 30 -10.72 -0.46 20.68
CA ILE A 30 -9.42 -0.16 20.07
C ILE A 30 -9.13 1.35 20.07
N LEU A 31 -10.13 2.18 19.75
CA LEU A 31 -9.95 3.63 19.72
C LEU A 31 -9.71 4.20 21.13
N ASP A 32 -10.35 3.64 22.16
CA ASP A 32 -10.16 4.03 23.55
C ASP A 32 -8.78 3.59 24.08
N GLU A 33 -8.34 2.37 23.74
CA GLU A 33 -6.98 1.89 24.04
C GLU A 33 -5.91 2.83 23.46
N ILE A 34 -6.07 3.24 22.19
CA ILE A 34 -5.13 4.16 21.54
C ILE A 34 -5.07 5.51 22.24
N LYS A 35 -6.22 6.06 22.64
CA LYS A 35 -6.26 7.33 23.39
C LYS A 35 -5.52 7.20 24.72
N ASN A 36 -5.71 6.10 25.42
CA ASN A 36 -5.01 5.82 26.68
C ASN A 36 -3.49 5.72 26.48
N ASP A 37 -3.04 5.01 25.43
CA ASP A 37 -1.61 4.86 25.11
C ASP A 37 -0.97 6.22 24.78
N ILE A 38 -1.67 7.06 24.01
CA ILE A 38 -1.24 8.43 23.70
C ILE A 38 -1.14 9.27 24.98
N ASP A 39 -2.16 9.21 25.84
CA ASP A 39 -2.18 9.94 27.10
C ASP A 39 -1.05 9.52 28.05
N GLU A 40 -0.78 8.22 28.15
CA GLU A 40 0.33 7.69 28.95
C GLU A 40 1.68 8.22 28.44
N LYS A 41 1.92 8.16 27.13
CA LYS A 41 3.15 8.71 26.53
C LYS A 41 3.29 10.21 26.75
N ILE A 42 2.19 10.97 26.62
CA ILE A 42 2.18 12.42 26.91
C ILE A 42 2.54 12.69 28.38
N GLN A 43 1.93 11.97 29.32
CA GLN A 43 2.20 12.10 30.76
C GLN A 43 3.66 11.77 31.10
N ASN A 44 4.20 10.74 30.45
CA ASN A 44 5.60 10.33 30.57
C ASN A 44 6.58 11.26 29.82
N LYS A 45 6.09 12.31 29.15
CA LYS A 45 6.86 13.26 28.32
C LYS A 45 7.56 12.62 27.13
N ASP A 46 7.11 11.43 26.72
CA ASP A 46 7.59 10.72 25.54
C ASP A 46 6.74 11.08 24.32
N LYS A 47 7.11 12.18 23.65
CA LYS A 47 6.29 12.81 22.60
C LYS A 47 6.88 12.69 21.19
N ASN A 48 7.88 11.83 21.01
CA ASN A 48 8.64 11.78 19.75
C ASN A 48 8.02 10.82 18.71
N ASP A 49 7.10 9.96 19.15
CA ASP A 49 6.60 8.83 18.38
C ASP A 49 5.15 8.48 18.74
N LEU A 50 4.34 9.48 19.15
CA LEU A 50 2.92 9.28 19.50
C LEU A 50 2.14 8.62 18.35
N VAL A 51 2.51 8.91 17.11
CA VAL A 51 1.91 8.30 15.92
C VAL A 51 2.03 6.77 15.90
N LEU A 52 3.01 6.19 16.60
CA LEU A 52 3.17 4.74 16.66
C LEU A 52 2.06 4.05 17.46
N CYS A 53 1.36 4.78 18.34
CA CYS A 53 0.17 4.27 19.02
C CYS A 53 -0.95 3.92 18.03
N LEU A 54 -0.97 4.56 16.85
CA LEU A 54 -2.00 4.34 15.83
C LEU A 54 -1.90 2.98 15.13
N ARG A 55 -0.78 2.26 15.27
CA ARG A 55 -0.46 1.05 14.48
C ARG A 55 -1.43 -0.10 14.73
N ASN A 56 -1.94 -0.26 15.95
CA ASN A 56 -2.92 -1.29 16.24
C ASN A 56 -4.25 -1.04 15.51
N ALA A 57 -4.76 0.20 15.53
CA ALA A 57 -5.95 0.56 14.75
C ALA A 57 -5.73 0.45 13.25
N ILE A 58 -4.54 0.77 12.74
CA ILE A 58 -4.22 0.56 11.32
C ILE A 58 -4.48 -0.89 10.94
N GLY A 59 -3.87 -1.85 11.65
CA GLY A 59 -3.99 -3.26 11.30
C GLY A 59 -5.38 -3.87 11.51
N VAL A 60 -6.16 -3.41 12.49
CA VAL A 60 -7.46 -4.01 12.83
C VAL A 60 -8.63 -3.20 12.27
N HIS A 61 -8.70 -1.91 12.58
CA HIS A 61 -9.82 -1.05 12.20
C HIS A 61 -9.70 -0.50 10.77
N LEU A 62 -8.53 0.01 10.38
CA LEU A 62 -8.42 0.67 9.08
C LEU A 62 -8.20 -0.35 7.95
N GLU A 63 -7.55 -1.47 8.24
CA GLU A 63 -7.26 -2.52 7.26
C GLU A 63 -8.30 -3.66 7.30
N GLN A 64 -8.33 -4.46 8.39
CA GLN A 64 -9.16 -5.66 8.45
C GLN A 64 -10.67 -5.37 8.42
N ASN A 65 -11.12 -4.38 9.20
CA ASN A 65 -12.54 -4.01 9.24
C ASN A 65 -12.98 -3.40 7.91
N ALA A 66 -12.18 -2.52 7.31
CA ALA A 66 -12.47 -1.94 6.00
C ALA A 66 -12.61 -3.02 4.91
N LYS A 67 -11.65 -3.94 4.82
CA LYS A 67 -11.71 -5.08 3.88
C LYS A 67 -12.93 -5.96 4.13
N THR A 68 -13.27 -6.21 5.39
CA THR A 68 -14.44 -6.99 5.76
C THR A 68 -15.73 -6.32 5.31
N LYS A 69 -15.88 -5.01 5.56
CA LYS A 69 -17.02 -4.20 5.12
C LYS A 69 -17.13 -4.19 3.59
N ILE A 70 -16.04 -3.88 2.87
CA ILE A 70 -16.01 -3.86 1.40
C ILE A 70 -16.38 -5.22 0.81
N LEU A 71 -15.81 -6.32 1.32
CA LEU A 71 -16.09 -7.66 0.82
C LEU A 71 -17.51 -8.15 1.09
N ASN A 72 -18.21 -7.53 2.05
CA ASN A 72 -19.61 -7.77 2.36
C ASN A 72 -20.57 -6.74 1.72
N GLY A 73 -20.07 -5.84 0.87
CA GLY A 73 -20.88 -4.92 0.07
C GLY A 73 -21.13 -3.56 0.71
N GLU A 74 -20.45 -3.23 1.80
CA GLU A 74 -20.51 -1.92 2.43
C GLU A 74 -19.44 -0.97 1.84
N ALA A 75 -19.73 0.33 1.80
CA ALA A 75 -18.76 1.33 1.43
C ALA A 75 -17.85 1.65 2.62
N ALA A 76 -16.60 1.19 2.58
CA ALA A 76 -15.62 1.44 3.65
C ALA A 76 -14.23 1.84 3.12
N TRP A 77 -14.15 2.32 1.87
CA TRP A 77 -12.90 2.81 1.28
C TRP A 77 -12.35 4.06 2.00
N GLU A 78 -13.20 4.83 2.68
CA GLU A 78 -12.78 5.94 3.54
C GLU A 78 -11.80 5.48 4.64
N LEU A 79 -11.98 4.28 5.19
CA LEU A 79 -11.07 3.72 6.19
C LEU A 79 -9.70 3.37 5.60
N ILE A 80 -9.65 2.88 4.36
CA ILE A 80 -8.38 2.63 3.65
C ILE A 80 -7.70 3.96 3.31
N GLU A 81 -8.47 5.01 2.98
CA GLU A 81 -7.89 6.34 2.80
C GLU A 81 -7.34 6.89 4.12
N GLN A 82 -8.07 6.74 5.23
CA GLN A 82 -7.59 7.08 6.57
C GLN A 82 -6.27 6.35 6.90
N GLU A 83 -6.17 5.06 6.57
CA GLU A 83 -4.94 4.27 6.71
C GLU A 83 -3.75 4.92 5.99
N VAL A 84 -3.94 5.35 4.75
CA VAL A 84 -2.92 6.06 3.96
C VAL A 84 -2.46 7.30 4.71
N PHE A 85 -3.37 8.16 5.18
CA PHE A 85 -2.98 9.39 5.88
C PHE A 85 -2.25 9.12 7.21
N TRP A 86 -2.70 8.12 7.97
CA TRP A 86 -2.08 7.77 9.25
C TRP A 86 -0.66 7.21 9.06
N LEU A 87 -0.45 6.34 8.05
CA LEU A 87 0.89 5.83 7.71
C LEU A 87 1.83 6.94 7.19
N ILE A 88 1.30 7.93 6.49
CA ILE A 88 2.10 9.08 6.05
C ILE A 88 2.53 9.95 7.20
N GLN A 89 1.66 10.12 8.21
CA GLN A 89 2.07 10.78 9.43
C GLN A 89 3.19 10.00 10.14
N ALA A 90 3.14 8.67 10.13
CA ALA A 90 4.22 7.85 10.68
C ALA A 90 5.56 8.05 9.94
N ILE A 91 5.55 8.12 8.60
CA ILE A 91 6.75 8.45 7.81
C ILE A 91 7.30 9.83 8.20
N LYS A 92 6.44 10.83 8.40
CA LYS A 92 6.86 12.20 8.78
C LYS A 92 7.41 12.27 10.20
N SER A 93 6.76 11.63 11.16
CA SER A 93 7.16 11.73 12.57
C SER A 93 8.38 10.89 12.91
N VAL A 94 8.50 9.70 12.32
CA VAL A 94 9.56 8.74 12.65
C VAL A 94 10.23 8.14 11.40
N PRO A 95 10.77 8.96 10.48
CA PRO A 95 11.28 8.49 9.17
C PRO A 95 12.38 7.43 9.26
N ALA A 96 13.19 7.44 10.32
CA ALA A 96 14.31 6.50 10.51
C ALA A 96 13.94 5.22 11.27
N SER A 97 12.71 5.11 11.79
CA SER A 97 12.31 4.03 12.71
C SER A 97 12.14 2.67 12.03
N LYS A 98 12.06 2.64 10.69
CA LYS A 98 11.63 1.46 9.90
C LYS A 98 10.23 0.96 10.25
N GLU A 99 9.47 1.74 11.02
CA GLU A 99 8.11 1.39 11.43
C GLU A 99 7.22 1.32 10.21
N VAL A 100 7.20 2.34 9.36
CA VAL A 100 6.67 2.13 8.01
C VAL A 100 7.66 1.31 7.21
N SER A 101 7.32 0.04 7.05
CA SER A 101 8.19 -0.96 6.45
C SER A 101 8.10 -0.87 4.93
N ALA A 102 9.12 -1.42 4.25
CA ALA A 102 9.10 -1.55 2.80
C ALA A 102 7.82 -2.21 2.27
N ARG A 103 7.19 -3.07 3.09
CA ARG A 103 6.04 -3.93 2.80
C ARG A 103 4.72 -3.17 2.61
N GLU A 104 4.72 -1.87 2.89
CA GLU A 104 3.54 -1.00 2.85
C GLU A 104 3.64 0.04 1.72
N LEU A 105 4.86 0.32 1.24
CA LEU A 105 5.14 1.45 0.34
C LEU A 105 4.46 1.35 -1.02
N GLY A 106 4.29 0.12 -1.53
CA GLY A 106 3.72 -0.12 -2.86
C GLY A 106 2.25 0.30 -2.92
N GLY A 107 1.47 -0.16 -1.94
CA GLY A 107 0.07 0.22 -1.79
C GLY A 107 -0.10 1.69 -1.44
N LEU A 108 0.75 2.24 -0.57
CA LEU A 108 0.74 3.67 -0.25
C LEU A 108 0.92 4.54 -1.50
N ILE A 109 1.93 4.25 -2.33
CA ILE A 109 2.17 4.97 -3.59
C ILE A 109 0.98 4.77 -4.53
N GLY A 110 0.55 3.53 -4.71
CA GLY A 110 -0.48 3.16 -5.68
C GLY A 110 -1.83 3.82 -5.39
N LEU A 111 -2.33 3.68 -4.17
CA LEU A 111 -3.61 4.26 -3.76
C LEU A 111 -3.56 5.79 -3.72
N SER A 112 -2.46 6.37 -3.24
CA SER A 112 -2.29 7.82 -3.25
C SER A 112 -2.29 8.37 -4.68
N LEU A 113 -1.68 7.65 -5.63
CA LEU A 113 -1.69 8.04 -7.03
C LEU A 113 -3.09 7.91 -7.66
N LEU A 114 -3.80 6.82 -7.38
CA LEU A 114 -5.16 6.57 -7.90
C LEU A 114 -6.20 7.56 -7.37
N TRP A 115 -6.02 8.06 -6.15
CA TRP A 115 -6.92 9.03 -5.51
C TRP A 115 -6.48 10.49 -5.67
N ASP A 116 -5.49 10.75 -6.53
CA ASP A 116 -4.95 12.09 -6.83
C ASP A 116 -4.31 12.82 -5.63
N HIS A 117 -3.83 12.07 -4.65
CA HIS A 117 -3.03 12.58 -3.54
C HIS A 117 -1.55 12.73 -3.94
N GLN A 118 -1.28 13.58 -4.93
CA GLN A 118 0.03 13.67 -5.59
C GLN A 118 1.16 14.07 -4.62
N GLU A 119 0.89 14.97 -3.67
CA GLU A 119 1.88 15.37 -2.65
C GLU A 119 2.25 14.22 -1.72
N ILE A 120 1.28 13.37 -1.40
CA ILE A 120 1.49 12.17 -0.60
C ILE A 120 2.30 11.15 -1.41
N ALA A 121 1.89 10.87 -2.65
CA ALA A 121 2.61 9.97 -3.54
C ALA A 121 4.08 10.38 -3.74
N GLU A 122 4.35 11.69 -3.91
CA GLU A 122 5.71 12.23 -4.01
C GLU A 122 6.52 12.00 -2.74
N LEU A 123 5.92 12.26 -1.57
CA LEU A 123 6.60 12.05 -0.28
C LEU A 123 7.00 10.59 -0.11
N ILE A 124 6.08 9.66 -0.38
CA ILE A 124 6.36 8.21 -0.28
C ILE A 124 7.41 7.80 -1.30
N TYR A 125 7.35 8.32 -2.53
CA TYR A 125 8.34 8.04 -3.56
C TYR A 125 9.75 8.47 -3.11
N LEU A 126 9.91 9.66 -2.53
CA LEU A 126 11.19 10.13 -2.01
C LEU A 126 11.69 9.24 -0.87
N TYR A 127 10.79 8.87 0.06
CA TYR A 127 11.08 7.95 1.16
C TYR A 127 11.55 6.58 0.66
N ALA A 128 10.76 5.97 -0.22
CA ALA A 128 11.03 4.69 -0.83
C ALA A 128 12.34 4.72 -1.60
N SER A 129 12.56 5.72 -2.46
CA SER A 129 13.78 5.83 -3.28
C SER A 129 15.05 5.90 -2.43
N ASN A 130 15.03 6.69 -1.35
CA ASN A 130 16.15 6.79 -0.41
C ASN A 130 16.40 5.44 0.29
N MET A 131 15.34 4.77 0.75
CA MET A 131 15.43 3.47 1.41
C MET A 131 15.93 2.36 0.48
N LEU A 132 15.35 2.24 -0.72
CA LEU A 132 15.67 1.22 -1.72
C LEU A 132 17.09 1.36 -2.26
N SER A 133 17.57 2.60 -2.39
CA SER A 133 18.92 2.87 -2.91
C SER A 133 20.04 2.46 -1.95
N LYS A 134 19.75 2.27 -0.66
CA LYS A 134 20.75 1.93 0.37
C LYS A 134 21.14 0.45 0.37
N ASP A 135 20.26 -0.45 -0.09
CA ASP A 135 20.48 -1.90 -0.03
C ASP A 135 19.90 -2.61 -1.27
N ARG A 136 20.48 -2.32 -2.43
CA ARG A 136 19.93 -2.75 -3.73
C ARG A 136 19.82 -4.27 -3.86
N GLU A 137 20.77 -5.01 -3.30
CA GLU A 137 20.80 -6.48 -3.35
C GLU A 137 19.60 -7.07 -2.62
N TYR A 138 19.36 -6.64 -1.37
CA TYR A 138 18.19 -7.07 -0.61
C TYR A 138 16.86 -6.78 -1.35
N TYR A 139 16.72 -5.56 -1.89
CA TYR A 139 15.47 -5.16 -2.55
C TYR A 139 15.27 -5.80 -3.93
N SER A 140 16.34 -6.27 -4.60
CA SER A 140 16.24 -7.01 -5.86
C SER A 140 15.65 -8.42 -5.73
N GLU A 141 15.67 -8.99 -4.52
CA GLU A 141 15.20 -10.36 -4.28
C GLU A 141 13.91 -10.40 -3.44
N GLU A 142 13.82 -9.59 -2.37
CA GLU A 142 12.81 -9.76 -1.33
C GLU A 142 11.62 -8.79 -1.42
N LYS A 143 11.75 -7.71 -2.22
CA LYS A 143 10.86 -6.55 -2.20
C LYS A 143 10.61 -5.94 -3.60
N THR A 144 10.58 -6.79 -4.62
CA THR A 144 10.52 -6.40 -6.03
C THR A 144 9.22 -5.68 -6.42
N HIS A 145 8.08 -5.98 -5.78
CA HIS A 145 6.82 -5.25 -5.98
C HIS A 145 6.95 -3.78 -5.54
N HIS A 146 7.58 -3.52 -4.40
CA HIS A 146 7.75 -2.14 -3.90
C HIS A 146 8.75 -1.33 -4.74
N VAL A 147 9.79 -2.00 -5.26
CA VAL A 147 10.69 -1.42 -6.26
C VAL A 147 9.91 -1.03 -7.51
N PHE A 148 9.08 -1.94 -8.04
CA PHE A 148 8.27 -1.68 -9.22
C PHE A 148 7.32 -0.51 -9.02
N MET A 149 6.55 -0.47 -7.92
CA MET A 149 5.61 0.62 -7.65
C MET A 149 6.31 1.98 -7.52
N THR A 150 7.48 2.02 -6.88
CA THR A 150 8.31 3.22 -6.77
C THR A 150 8.77 3.71 -8.14
N CYS A 151 9.22 2.78 -9.00
CA CYS A 151 9.68 3.11 -10.35
C CYS A 151 8.53 3.50 -11.29
N LEU A 152 7.36 2.87 -11.12
CA LEU A 152 6.15 3.17 -11.89
C LEU A 152 5.63 4.58 -11.59
N TYR A 153 5.70 5.03 -10.33
CA TYR A 153 5.41 6.42 -9.98
C TYR A 153 6.37 7.39 -10.68
N TYR A 154 7.67 7.09 -10.69
CA TYR A 154 8.64 7.92 -11.41
C TYR A 154 8.29 8.00 -12.90
N LYS A 155 7.98 6.86 -13.54
CA LYS A 155 7.52 6.83 -14.93
C LYS A 155 6.23 7.63 -15.15
N TRP A 156 5.25 7.50 -14.25
CA TRP A 156 4.04 8.33 -14.33
C TRP A 156 4.39 9.82 -14.33
N LYS A 157 5.36 10.25 -13.52
CA LYS A 157 5.76 11.65 -13.37
C LYS A 157 6.59 12.16 -14.54
N THR A 158 7.55 11.38 -15.03
CA THR A 158 8.58 11.83 -15.99
C THR A 158 8.42 11.27 -17.40
N GLY A 159 7.66 10.19 -17.56
CA GLY A 159 7.56 9.40 -18.80
C GLY A 159 8.61 8.30 -18.94
N GLU A 160 9.63 8.27 -18.06
CA GLU A 160 10.78 7.38 -18.18
C GLU A 160 10.88 6.41 -17.00
N MET A 161 11.39 5.20 -17.22
CA MET A 161 11.74 4.30 -16.11
C MET A 161 13.07 4.75 -15.48
N PRO A 162 13.16 4.84 -14.14
CA PRO A 162 14.40 5.25 -13.47
C PRO A 162 15.44 4.11 -13.49
N PRO A 163 16.75 4.43 -13.39
CA PRO A 163 17.82 3.41 -13.30
C PRO A 163 17.68 2.44 -12.12
N LEU A 164 16.95 2.82 -11.06
CA LEU A 164 16.65 1.92 -9.94
C LEU A 164 15.92 0.65 -10.40
N PHE A 165 15.17 0.72 -11.50
CA PHE A 165 14.41 -0.41 -12.01
C PHE A 165 15.30 -1.58 -12.48
N ASP A 166 16.52 -1.28 -12.92
CA ASP A 166 17.47 -2.26 -13.43
C ASP A 166 18.01 -3.22 -12.37
N ILE A 167 17.70 -3.00 -11.09
CA ILE A 167 18.03 -3.96 -10.02
C ILE A 167 17.17 -5.24 -10.11
N LEU A 168 16.01 -5.18 -10.77
CA LEU A 168 15.15 -6.35 -10.92
C LEU A 168 15.74 -7.34 -11.94
N PRO A 169 15.74 -8.65 -11.67
CA PRO A 169 16.23 -9.66 -12.60
C PRO A 169 15.58 -9.56 -13.99
N GLU A 170 16.35 -9.77 -15.06
CA GLU A 170 15.87 -9.55 -16.44
C GLU A 170 14.63 -10.36 -16.84
N ASP A 171 14.43 -11.53 -16.23
CA ASP A 171 13.32 -12.46 -16.40
C ASP A 171 12.15 -12.20 -15.44
N HIS A 172 12.33 -11.30 -14.47
CA HIS A 172 11.28 -10.90 -13.53
C HIS A 172 10.05 -10.34 -14.27
N ILE A 173 8.85 -10.60 -13.74
CA ILE A 173 7.58 -10.23 -14.41
C ILE A 173 7.52 -8.75 -14.77
N TYR A 174 7.91 -7.85 -13.86
CA TYR A 174 7.92 -6.42 -14.13
C TYR A 174 8.91 -6.02 -15.23
N GLN A 175 10.07 -6.66 -15.33
CA GLN A 175 11.02 -6.41 -16.44
C GLN A 175 10.42 -6.84 -17.78
N ARG A 176 9.80 -8.02 -17.83
CA ARG A 176 9.07 -8.50 -19.02
C ARG A 176 7.90 -7.59 -19.40
N LEU A 177 7.13 -7.12 -18.42
CA LEU A 177 6.05 -6.14 -18.59
C LEU A 177 6.58 -4.86 -19.25
N MET A 178 7.65 -4.27 -18.70
CA MET A 178 8.19 -3.00 -19.20
C MET A 178 8.85 -3.14 -20.58
N LYS A 179 9.50 -4.28 -20.88
CA LYS A 179 10.03 -4.59 -22.23
C LYS A 179 8.92 -4.64 -23.29
N ASN A 180 7.71 -5.04 -22.89
CA ASN A 180 6.54 -5.15 -23.76
C ASN A 180 5.53 -4.01 -23.56
N TRP A 181 5.94 -2.90 -22.93
CA TRP A 181 5.05 -1.79 -22.60
C TRP A 181 4.29 -1.28 -23.83
N TYR A 182 4.91 -1.19 -25.01
CA TYR A 182 4.22 -0.68 -26.21
C TYR A 182 3.53 -1.77 -27.05
N GLN A 183 3.52 -3.03 -26.59
CA GLN A 183 3.00 -4.18 -27.35
C GLN A 183 1.72 -4.73 -26.70
N THR A 184 0.55 -4.19 -27.09
CA THR A 184 -0.75 -4.54 -26.49
C THR A 184 -1.04 -6.04 -26.48
N ASP A 185 -0.70 -6.76 -27.56
CA ASP A 185 -1.02 -8.19 -27.71
C ASP A 185 -0.31 -9.07 -26.66
N GLN A 186 0.94 -8.74 -26.31
CA GLN A 186 1.70 -9.49 -25.30
C GLN A 186 1.39 -9.02 -23.87
N LEU A 187 0.78 -7.84 -23.73
CA LEU A 187 0.57 -7.22 -22.43
C LEU A 187 -0.55 -7.90 -21.64
N ALA A 188 -1.54 -8.50 -22.29
CA ALA A 188 -2.64 -9.18 -21.61
C ALA A 188 -2.13 -10.35 -20.73
N GLU A 189 -1.25 -11.19 -21.27
CA GLU A 189 -0.65 -12.30 -20.51
C GLU A 189 0.21 -11.77 -19.36
N LEU A 190 1.01 -10.73 -19.60
CA LEU A 190 1.87 -10.13 -18.57
C LEU A 190 1.07 -9.45 -17.45
N LEU A 191 -0.07 -8.81 -17.76
CA LEU A 191 -0.95 -8.23 -16.75
C LEU A 191 -1.63 -9.32 -15.90
N TYR A 192 -1.98 -10.46 -16.52
CA TYR A 192 -2.48 -11.61 -15.77
C TYR A 192 -1.40 -12.12 -14.80
N GLU A 193 -0.16 -12.27 -15.27
CA GLU A 193 0.98 -12.64 -14.44
C GLU A 193 1.29 -11.61 -13.33
N VAL A 194 1.09 -10.32 -13.57
CA VAL A 194 1.21 -9.28 -12.52
C VAL A 194 0.18 -9.51 -11.42
N CYS A 195 -1.07 -9.84 -11.76
CA CYS A 195 -2.08 -10.14 -10.76
C CYS A 195 -1.76 -11.42 -9.96
N GLU A 196 -1.20 -12.43 -10.62
CA GLU A 196 -0.69 -13.64 -9.96
C GLU A 196 0.47 -13.32 -9.02
N PHE A 197 1.40 -12.49 -9.47
CA PHE A 197 2.53 -12.05 -8.66
C PHE A 197 2.07 -11.22 -7.47
N HIS A 198 1.06 -10.36 -7.62
CA HIS A 198 0.44 -9.64 -6.52
C HIS A 198 -0.09 -10.60 -5.44
N ILE A 199 -0.88 -11.61 -5.85
CA ILE A 199 -1.40 -12.64 -4.92
C ILE A 199 -0.23 -13.36 -4.23
N TYR A 200 0.78 -13.75 -4.99
CA TYR A 200 1.98 -14.40 -4.46
C TYR A 200 2.71 -13.51 -3.44
N SER A 201 2.84 -12.22 -3.72
CA SER A 201 3.47 -11.22 -2.85
C SER A 201 2.64 -10.90 -1.62
N ALA A 202 1.31 -11.00 -1.69
CA ALA A 202 0.40 -10.89 -0.55
C ALA A 202 0.35 -12.16 0.33
N SER A 203 0.70 -13.32 -0.23
CA SER A 203 0.56 -14.61 0.47
C SER A 203 1.66 -14.83 1.49
N ASP A 204 1.26 -15.22 2.71
CA ASP A 204 2.15 -15.75 3.73
C ASP A 204 2.11 -17.29 3.69
N THR A 205 3.28 -17.91 3.51
CA THR A 205 3.41 -19.36 3.29
C THR A 205 4.53 -19.91 4.15
N PRO A 206 4.58 -21.23 4.41
CA PRO A 206 5.69 -21.82 5.17
C PRO A 206 7.08 -21.57 4.58
N GLU A 207 7.18 -21.26 3.29
CA GLU A 207 8.44 -21.07 2.55
C GLU A 207 8.79 -19.60 2.33
N LYS A 208 7.87 -18.68 2.60
CA LYS A 208 7.99 -17.25 2.29
C LYS A 208 7.07 -16.42 3.17
N ASN A 209 7.61 -15.32 3.71
CA ASN A 209 6.81 -14.24 4.29
C ASN A 209 6.20 -13.37 3.18
N ASN A 210 5.01 -12.85 3.42
CA ASN A 210 4.39 -11.92 2.49
C ASN A 210 5.25 -10.66 2.29
N GLU A 211 5.38 -10.24 1.03
CA GLU A 211 6.01 -8.99 0.65
C GLU A 211 5.05 -7.82 0.89
N ILE A 212 3.81 -7.94 0.42
CA ILE A 212 2.74 -6.96 0.62
C ILE A 212 2.08 -7.28 1.95
N LEU A 213 2.27 -6.40 2.94
CA LEU A 213 1.70 -6.58 4.29
C LEU A 213 0.32 -5.93 4.43
N LEU A 214 0.26 -4.64 4.10
CA LEU A 214 -0.96 -3.85 4.07
C LEU A 214 -1.40 -3.65 2.62
N PHE A 215 -2.68 -3.35 2.42
CA PHE A 215 -3.33 -3.24 1.11
C PHE A 215 -3.28 -4.54 0.30
N ASP A 216 -3.01 -5.67 0.97
CA ASP A 216 -3.03 -6.99 0.34
C ASP A 216 -4.40 -7.26 -0.29
N HIS A 217 -4.39 -7.92 -1.46
CA HIS A 217 -5.60 -8.25 -2.23
C HIS A 217 -6.34 -7.06 -2.86
N ILE A 218 -5.84 -5.83 -2.72
CA ILE A 218 -6.30 -4.67 -3.48
C ILE A 218 -5.38 -4.53 -4.71
N PRO A 219 -5.87 -4.71 -5.95
CA PRO A 219 -5.04 -4.72 -7.16
C PRO A 219 -4.62 -3.31 -7.63
N TYR A 220 -4.09 -2.49 -6.72
CA TYR A 220 -3.68 -1.12 -7.01
C TYR A 220 -2.59 -1.06 -8.09
N ASP A 221 -1.71 -2.05 -8.17
CA ASP A 221 -0.63 -2.12 -9.16
C ASP A 221 -1.15 -2.25 -10.59
N TYR A 222 -2.12 -3.14 -10.81
CA TYR A 222 -2.83 -3.26 -12.09
C TYR A 222 -3.46 -1.93 -12.51
N TYR A 223 -4.17 -1.26 -11.59
CA TYR A 223 -4.82 0.01 -11.89
C TYR A 223 -3.81 1.15 -12.08
N CYS A 224 -2.69 1.16 -11.36
CA CYS A 224 -1.61 2.12 -11.60
C CYS A 224 -0.98 1.90 -12.97
N ILE A 225 -0.74 0.64 -13.39
CA ILE A 225 -0.26 0.35 -14.75
C ILE A 225 -1.22 0.94 -15.77
N LYS A 226 -2.52 0.67 -15.63
CA LYS A 226 -3.56 1.23 -16.51
C LYS A 226 -3.52 2.77 -16.53
N LEU A 227 -3.42 3.42 -15.37
CA LEU A 227 -3.34 4.88 -15.25
C LEU A 227 -2.13 5.46 -16.00
N VAL A 228 -0.94 4.85 -15.85
CA VAL A 228 0.28 5.32 -16.54
C VAL A 228 0.14 5.14 -18.06
N ARG A 229 -0.41 4.02 -18.51
CA ARG A 229 -0.66 3.76 -19.93
C ARG A 229 -1.64 4.75 -20.53
N GLU A 230 -2.76 5.00 -19.86
CA GLU A 230 -3.77 5.95 -20.29
C GLU A 230 -3.17 7.37 -20.43
N LYS A 231 -2.33 7.78 -19.48
CA LYS A 231 -1.59 9.06 -19.56
C LYS A 231 -0.67 9.14 -20.78
N GLU A 232 -0.12 8.02 -21.22
CA GLU A 232 0.74 7.90 -22.40
C GLU A 232 -0.04 7.69 -23.71
N GLY A 233 -1.37 7.68 -23.66
CA GLY A 233 -2.23 7.43 -24.82
C GLY A 233 -2.22 5.97 -25.28
N LEU A 234 -1.81 5.04 -24.42
CA LEU A 234 -1.74 3.62 -24.71
C LEU A 234 -2.99 2.89 -24.20
N GLU A 235 -3.51 1.97 -24.99
CA GLU A 235 -4.59 1.08 -24.56
C GLU A 235 -4.06 0.02 -23.58
N THR A 236 -4.85 -0.30 -22.56
CA THR A 236 -4.57 -1.42 -21.65
C THR A 236 -5.54 -2.55 -21.95
N PRO A 237 -5.07 -3.76 -22.30
CA PRO A 237 -5.96 -4.86 -22.59
C PRO A 237 -6.72 -5.27 -21.32
N ASN A 238 -8.00 -5.58 -21.48
CA ASN A 238 -8.81 -6.11 -20.40
C ASN A 238 -8.47 -7.58 -20.18
N ILE A 239 -8.30 -7.97 -18.91
CA ILE A 239 -8.04 -9.36 -18.51
C ILE A 239 -9.12 -9.84 -17.54
N GLU A 240 -9.40 -11.13 -17.56
CA GLU A 240 -10.28 -11.79 -16.59
C GLU A 240 -9.42 -12.52 -15.56
N HIS A 241 -9.27 -11.95 -14.37
CA HIS A 241 -8.46 -12.54 -13.31
C HIS A 241 -9.22 -12.54 -11.97
N PRO A 242 -9.14 -13.60 -11.14
CA PRO A 242 -9.86 -13.68 -9.86
C PRO A 242 -9.65 -12.49 -8.92
N LEU A 243 -8.42 -11.96 -8.85
CA LEU A 243 -8.08 -10.75 -8.08
C LEU A 243 -8.95 -9.54 -8.47
N LEU A 244 -9.16 -9.35 -9.78
CA LEU A 244 -9.90 -8.22 -10.36
C LEU A 244 -11.43 -8.40 -10.30
N GLN A 245 -11.91 -9.58 -9.91
CA GLN A 245 -13.33 -9.89 -9.79
C GLN A 245 -13.86 -9.73 -8.35
N THR A 246 -13.00 -9.31 -7.42
CA THR A 246 -13.39 -9.10 -6.02
C THR A 246 -13.98 -7.71 -5.78
N ALA A 247 -14.70 -7.52 -4.67
CA ALA A 247 -15.14 -6.19 -4.27
C ALA A 247 -13.96 -5.24 -3.98
N LEU A 248 -12.81 -5.77 -3.58
CA LEU A 248 -11.57 -5.00 -3.35
C LEU A 248 -10.93 -4.51 -4.66
N ALA A 249 -11.33 -5.04 -5.82
CA ALA A 249 -10.93 -4.50 -7.12
C ALA A 249 -11.72 -3.23 -7.50
N ASN A 250 -12.85 -2.95 -6.85
CA ASN A 250 -13.66 -1.76 -7.11
C ASN A 250 -13.09 -0.53 -6.38
N ILE A 251 -11.83 -0.21 -6.65
CA ILE A 251 -11.17 0.97 -6.09
C ILE A 251 -11.89 2.23 -6.59
N PRO A 252 -12.29 3.18 -5.71
CA PRO A 252 -12.89 4.43 -6.13
C PRO A 252 -11.98 5.20 -7.08
N THR A 253 -12.57 5.83 -8.11
CA THR A 253 -11.83 6.61 -9.12
C THR A 253 -11.39 7.99 -8.62
N SER A 254 -11.74 8.34 -7.39
CA SER A 254 -11.38 9.59 -6.69
C SER A 254 -11.23 9.30 -5.21
N SER A 255 -10.67 10.25 -4.46
CA SER A 255 -10.62 10.23 -2.99
C SER A 255 -11.94 9.70 -2.37
N PRO A 256 -11.87 8.64 -1.55
CA PRO A 256 -13.02 8.07 -0.83
C PRO A 256 -13.76 9.01 0.13
N GLY A 257 -13.14 10.10 0.57
CA GLY A 257 -13.77 11.18 1.33
C GLY A 257 -13.25 11.39 2.75
N TYR A 258 -12.17 10.71 3.15
CA TYR A 258 -11.55 10.90 4.46
C TYR A 258 -10.94 12.31 4.56
N ASN A 259 -11.21 13.00 5.67
CA ASN A 259 -10.67 14.32 5.95
C ASN A 259 -9.80 14.33 7.20
N PRO A 260 -8.46 14.47 7.08
CA PRO A 260 -7.54 14.47 8.22
C PRO A 260 -7.75 15.64 9.18
N GLU A 261 -8.32 16.77 8.74
CA GLU A 261 -8.55 17.95 9.59
C GLU A 261 -9.66 17.71 10.62
N THR A 262 -10.55 16.76 10.36
CA THR A 262 -11.67 16.41 11.24
C THR A 262 -11.45 15.12 12.03
N ASP A 263 -10.36 14.38 11.79
CA ASP A 263 -10.03 13.17 12.55
C ASP A 263 -9.52 13.54 13.95
N GLU A 264 -10.35 13.29 14.97
CA GLU A 264 -10.04 13.66 16.35
C GLU A 264 -8.75 13.01 16.88
N ILE A 265 -8.50 11.75 16.54
CA ILE A 265 -7.35 10.98 17.04
C ILE A 265 -6.07 11.46 16.37
N LEU A 266 -6.08 11.59 15.04
CA LEU A 266 -4.94 12.11 14.30
C LEU A 266 -4.63 13.55 14.74
N GLN A 267 -5.65 14.41 14.86
CA GLN A 267 -5.47 15.78 15.34
C GLN A 267 -4.99 15.83 16.80
N TYR A 268 -5.30 14.84 17.62
CA TYR A 268 -4.78 14.75 18.98
C TYR A 268 -3.30 14.40 19.00
N VAL A 269 -2.87 13.46 18.16
CA VAL A 269 -1.45 13.14 17.93
C VAL A 269 -0.70 14.38 17.43
N LEU A 270 -1.17 15.00 16.34
CA LEU A 270 -0.49 16.14 15.70
C LEU A 270 -0.29 17.33 16.64
N ARG A 271 -1.25 17.59 17.53
CA ARG A 271 -1.15 18.69 18.51
C ARG A 271 -0.12 18.44 19.62
N ASN A 272 0.21 17.17 19.87
CA ASN A 272 1.06 16.78 21.00
C ASN A 272 2.42 16.24 20.60
N GLU A 273 2.57 15.75 19.37
CA GLU A 273 3.78 15.11 18.89
C GLU A 273 4.84 16.14 18.50
N LYS A 274 6.10 15.79 18.76
CA LYS A 274 7.27 16.54 18.29
C LYS A 274 7.75 15.94 16.98
N VAL A 275 7.27 16.50 15.87
CA VAL A 275 7.67 16.07 14.53
C VAL A 275 9.07 16.60 14.19
N PRO A 276 10.03 15.75 13.78
CA PRO A 276 11.34 16.20 13.32
C PRO A 276 11.26 16.93 11.97
N ASP A 277 12.36 17.57 11.56
CA ASP A 277 12.51 18.08 10.18
C ASP A 277 12.69 16.91 9.20
N TRP A 278 11.59 16.24 8.91
CA TRP A 278 11.54 15.04 8.08
C TRP A 278 11.98 15.30 6.64
N GLN A 279 11.80 16.52 6.13
CA GLN A 279 12.19 16.89 4.77
C GLN A 279 13.71 16.73 4.58
N ARG A 280 14.48 17.05 5.62
CA ARG A 280 15.94 16.87 5.61
C ARG A 280 16.36 15.41 5.74
N ILE A 281 15.54 14.55 6.35
CA ILE A 281 15.88 13.13 6.60
C ILE A 281 15.57 12.26 5.38
N ILE A 282 14.50 12.60 4.66
CA ILE A 282 14.00 11.82 3.52
C ILE A 282 14.75 12.14 2.21
N ARG A 283 15.24 13.38 2.06
CA ARG A 283 16.09 13.81 0.93
C ARG A 283 17.53 13.35 1.08
#